data_AF-A0A8W8IAY0-F1
#
_entry.id   AF-A0A8W8IAY0-F1
#
_cell.length_a   1.000
_cell.length_b   1.000
_cell.length_c   1.000
_cell.angle_alpha   90.00
_cell.angle_beta   90.00
_cell.angle_gamma   90.00
#
_symmetry.space_group_name_H-M   'P 1'
#
loop_
_entity.id
_entity.type
_entity.pdbx_description
1 polymer ?
#
loop_
_entity_poly.entity_id
_entity_poly.type
_entity_poly.pdbx_seq_one_letter_code
_entity_poly.pdbx_strand_id
1 'polypeptide(L)' 'NGSGDQDGSTLFVKNIASSVDKDMLSEMFPGSTEIRMPTKHDGSPKGFAYLEFDDPKKVKKYLETKQGRGA' A
#
# COMPACT_ATOMS: atom_id res chain seq x y z
N ASN A 1 13.56 -14.09 20.35
CA ASN A 1 12.30 -13.39 20.70
C ASN A 1 12.47 -11.93 20.33
N GLY A 2 11.69 -11.42 19.38
CA GLY A 2 11.83 -10.04 18.88
C GLY A 2 11.09 -9.83 17.56
N SER A 3 9.82 -10.20 17.50
CA SER A 3 8.95 -9.84 16.38
C SER A 3 8.54 -8.39 16.56
N GLY A 4 9.26 -7.47 15.92
CA GLY A 4 9.03 -6.03 15.96
C GLY A 4 7.70 -5.66 15.34
N ASP A 5 6.65 -5.72 16.15
CA ASP A 5 5.30 -5.26 15.87
C ASP A 5 5.19 -3.84 16.48
N GLN A 6 5.77 -2.84 15.83
CA GLN A 6 5.54 -1.43 16.18
C GLN A 6 5.23 -0.50 15.00
N ASP A 7 5.37 -0.97 13.75
CA ASP A 7 5.03 -0.16 12.56
C ASP A 7 4.33 -1.00 11.47
N GLY A 8 3.53 -1.99 11.88
CA GLY A 8 2.89 -2.97 10.98
C GLY A 8 1.71 -2.43 10.17
N SER A 9 1.38 -1.15 10.30
CA SER A 9 0.17 -0.56 9.73
C SER A 9 0.39 0.10 8.37
N THR A 10 1.59 0.03 7.80
CA THR A 10 1.86 0.53 6.45
C THR A 10 1.83 -0.60 5.42
N LEU A 11 0.87 -0.55 4.49
CA LEU A 11 0.79 -1.41 3.32
C LEU A 11 1.58 -0.81 2.15
N PHE A 12 2.59 -1.55 1.69
CA PHE A 12 3.31 -1.21 0.48
C PHE A 12 2.63 -1.84 -0.74
N VAL A 13 2.15 -1.02 -1.68
CA VAL A 13 1.51 -1.50 -2.91
C VAL A 13 2.48 -1.23 -4.07
N LYS A 14 2.96 -2.30 -4.72
CA LYS A 14 3.82 -2.25 -5.92
C LYS A 14 3.02 -2.60 -7.18
N ASN A 15 3.54 -2.22 -8.34
CA ASN A 15 2.91 -2.47 -9.65
C ASN A 15 1.60 -1.69 -9.84
N ILE A 16 1.61 -0.43 -9.40
CA ILE A 16 0.50 0.49 -9.60
C ILE A 16 0.59 1.04 -11.02
N ALA A 17 -0.48 0.91 -11.80
CA ALA A 17 -0.56 1.51 -13.12
C ALA A 17 -0.57 3.04 -13.02
N SER A 18 -0.09 3.75 -14.03
CA SER A 18 -0.09 5.22 -14.04
C SER A 18 -1.48 5.85 -14.03
N SER A 19 -2.52 5.07 -14.33
CA SER A 19 -3.93 5.46 -14.25
C SER A 19 -4.55 5.28 -12.86
N VAL A 20 -3.80 4.73 -11.89
CA VAL A 20 -4.30 4.52 -10.53
C VAL A 20 -3.93 5.72 -9.67
N ASP A 21 -4.96 6.32 -9.10
CA ASP A 21 -4.85 7.48 -8.22
C ASP A 21 -5.14 7.12 -6.75
N LYS A 22 -4.97 8.12 -5.88
CA LYS A 22 -5.27 8.01 -4.45
C LYS A 22 -6.70 7.54 -4.19
N ASP A 23 -7.66 7.98 -4.98
CA ASP A 23 -9.07 7.61 -4.86
C ASP A 23 -9.30 6.11 -5.12
N MET A 24 -8.75 5.59 -6.22
CA MET A 24 -8.74 4.15 -6.51
C MET A 24 -8.07 3.33 -5.41
N LEU A 25 -6.96 3.82 -4.85
CA LEU A 25 -6.31 3.15 -3.72
C LEU A 25 -7.17 3.17 -2.46
N SER A 26 -7.87 4.27 -2.20
CA SER A 26 -8.82 4.37 -1.08
C SER A 26 -10.01 3.42 -1.26
N GLU A 27 -10.51 3.27 -2.49
CA GLU A 27 -11.60 2.33 -2.81
C GLU A 27 -11.15 0.87 -2.73
N MET A 28 -9.95 0.55 -3.25
CA MET A 28 -9.38 -0.80 -3.18
C MET A 28 -8.98 -1.20 -1.75
N PHE A 29 -8.51 -0.23 -0.95
CA PHE A 29 -8.05 -0.44 0.41
C PHE A 29 -8.78 0.49 1.39
N PRO A 30 -10.06 0.19 1.66
CA PRO A 30 -10.88 1.02 2.54
C PRO A 30 -10.36 0.99 3.98
N GLY A 31 -10.30 2.17 4.59
CA GLY A 31 -9.76 2.35 5.95
C GLY A 31 -8.26 2.65 5.99
N SER A 32 -7.66 3.01 4.85
CA SER A 32 -6.39 3.72 4.84
C SER A 32 -6.58 5.12 5.43
N THR A 33 -5.75 5.45 6.40
CA THR A 33 -5.71 6.75 7.07
C THR A 33 -4.84 7.74 6.29
N GLU A 34 -3.73 7.25 5.72
CA GLU A 34 -2.85 8.02 4.86
C GLU A 34 -2.50 7.24 3.60
N ILE A 35 -2.36 7.95 2.47
CA ILE A 35 -1.93 7.38 1.19
C ILE A 35 -0.83 8.26 0.62
N ARG A 36 0.37 7.71 0.48
CA ARG A 36 1.55 8.35 -0.10
C ARG A 36 1.90 7.73 -1.43
N MET A 37 1.81 8.52 -2.49
CA MET A 37 2.14 8.11 -3.86
C MET A 37 3.32 8.95 -4.36
N PRO A 38 4.56 8.46 -4.25
CA PRO A 38 5.70 9.20 -4.74
C PRO A 38 5.71 9.22 -6.28
N THR A 39 5.82 10.43 -6.83
CA THR A 39 5.99 10.67 -8.26
C THR A 39 7.47 10.85 -8.62
N LYS A 40 7.79 10.67 -9.89
CA LYS A 40 9.11 11.02 -10.46
C LYS A 40 9.19 12.53 -10.67
N HIS A 41 10.39 13.01 -10.99
CA HIS A 41 10.64 14.41 -11.35
C HIS A 41 9.78 14.91 -12.51
N ASP A 42 9.42 14.00 -13.41
CA ASP A 42 8.54 14.21 -14.56
C ASP A 42 7.05 14.32 -14.20
N GLY A 43 6.67 14.10 -12.94
CA GLY A 43 5.27 14.06 -12.49
C GLY A 43 4.61 12.69 -12.64
N SER A 44 5.20 11.79 -13.43
CA SER A 44 4.74 10.40 -13.58
C SER A 44 4.83 9.60 -12.26
N PRO A 45 3.83 8.78 -11.87
CA PRO A 45 3.88 7.98 -10.64
C PRO A 45 5.00 6.94 -10.71
N LYS A 46 5.68 6.69 -9.58
CA LYS A 46 6.77 5.69 -9.53
C LYS A 46 6.31 4.23 -9.66
N GLY A 47 5.00 3.99 -9.76
CA GLY A 47 4.41 2.66 -9.86
C GLY A 47 4.30 1.93 -8.52
N PHE A 48 4.38 2.67 -7.42
CA PHE A 48 4.15 2.15 -6.08
C PHE A 48 3.55 3.22 -5.17
N ALA A 49 2.89 2.79 -4.10
CA ALA A 49 2.29 3.63 -3.09
C ALA A 49 2.44 2.99 -1.71
N TYR A 50 2.42 3.83 -0.68
CA TYR A 50 2.35 3.43 0.71
C TYR A 50 1.01 3.86 1.26
N LEU A 51 0.29 2.93 1.86
CA LEU A 51 -0.97 3.22 2.51
C LEU A 51 -0.81 2.93 3.99
N GLU A 52 -1.07 3.91 4.84
CA GLU A 52 -1.06 3.74 6.28
C GLU A 52 -2.47 3.42 6.76
N PHE A 53 -2.57 2.46 7.66
CA PHE A 53 -3.82 2.02 8.27
C PHE A 53 -3.74 2.29 9.76
N ASP A 54 -4.89 2.39 10.39
CA ASP A 54 -4.97 2.33 11.85
C ASP A 54 -4.73 0.89 12.34
N ASP A 55 -5.13 -0.11 11.54
CA ASP A 55 -5.09 -1.52 11.90
C ASP A 55 -4.07 -2.33 11.08
N PRO A 56 -3.00 -2.86 11.70
CA PRO A 56 -1.96 -3.64 11.02
C PRO A 56 -2.43 -5.05 10.59
N LYS A 57 -3.52 -5.56 11.17
CA LYS A 57 -4.05 -6.89 10.78
C LYS A 57 -4.69 -6.82 9.40
N LYS A 58 -5.32 -5.68 9.06
CA LYS A 58 -5.80 -5.42 7.69
C LYS A 58 -4.66 -5.43 6.68
N VAL A 59 -3.53 -4.79 7.02
CA VAL A 59 -2.34 -4.74 6.15
C VAL A 59 -1.82 -6.14 5.84
N LYS A 60 -1.66 -7.01 6.84
CA LYS A 60 -1.27 -8.42 6.63
C LYS A 60 -2.21 -9.15 5.68
N LYS A 61 -3.52 -8.99 5.84
CA LYS A 61 -4.52 -9.61 4.97
C LYS A 61 -4.40 -9.13 3.51
N TYR A 62 -4.14 -7.84 3.30
CA TYR A 62 -3.94 -7.28 1.97
C TYR A 62 -2.59 -7.69 1.36
N LEU A 63 -1.52 -7.77 2.17
CA LEU A 63 -0.21 -8.29 1.78
C LEU A 63 -0.32 -9.71 1.22
N GLU A 64 -0.98 -10.61 1.95
CA GLU A 64 -1.16 -12.00 1.52
C GLU A 64 -2.05 -12.12 0.28
N THR A 65 -3.14 -11.35 0.21
CA THR A 65 -4.14 -11.53 -0.86
C THR A 65 -3.79 -10.83 -2.18
N LYS A 66 -3.06 -9.71 -2.15
CA LYS A 66 -2.77 -8.89 -3.35
C LYS A 66 -1.33 -9.01 -3.86
N GLN A 67 -0.37 -9.48 -3.05
CA GLN A 67 1.04 -9.57 -3.47
C GLN A 67 1.48 -10.95 -3.95
N GLY A 68 0.59 -11.95 -3.91
CA GLY A 68 0.89 -13.32 -4.29
C GLY A 68 0.38 -13.70 -5.68
N ARG A 69 1.27 -13.61 -6.69
CA ARG A 69 1.39 -14.72 -7.67
C ARG A 69 2.78 -14.75 -8.30
N GLY A 70 3.70 -15.38 -7.59
CA GLY A 70 4.88 -16.06 -8.14
C GLY A 70 5.11 -17.27 -7.26
N ALA A 71 4.71 -18.44 -7.76
CA ALA A 71 5.03 -19.73 -7.16
C ALA A 71 6.53 -20.00 -7.23
#